data_AF-A0A7K6W4B5-F1
#
_entry.id   AF-A0A7K6W4B5-F1
#
_cell.length_a   1.000
_cell.length_b   1.000
_cell.length_c   1.000
_cell.angle_alpha   90.00
_cell.angle_beta   90.00
_cell.angle_gamma   90.00
#
_symmetry.space_group_name_H-M   'P 1'
#
loop_
_entity.id
_entity.type
_entity.pdbx_description
1 polymer ?
#
loop_
_entity_poly.entity_id
_entity_poly.type
_entity_poly.pdbx_seq_one_letter_code
_entity_poly.pdbx_strand_id
1 'polypeptide(L)'
;MAAVASGGAARGCPVLLLLLALGRAAAPPGGMLYPRETSSRERKELGGLWSFRADFSPGRDAGFVQRWYRQQLRQTGPVIDMPVPASFNDITQDPSLENYIGWVWYEKEVLLPLRWLQDDLNTRVVLRFGSAHYYSVVWVNGVQVMEHEGGHLPFEADISSIVQGSPGIPCRITVALNNTLTPHTLPPGSIQYMNDKTRYPKNYFVQNIRFDFFNYAGIHRPVVLYTTPSVYIDDITVTTTSSESIAMVQYQVSVVGSTLYSLSLSLRDQEGKVVATGDGPAGELKVLNPNLWWPYLMHENPGYRYSLEVKMQAQVNGVPLEDVYMLPVGIRTVHVTSTQFLINGRPFYFHGVNKHEDADV
;
A
#
# COMPACT_ATOMS: atom_id res chain seq x y z
N MET A 1 31.46 -36.73 55.52
CA MET A 1 30.74 -37.07 56.76
C MET A 1 29.97 -35.82 57.17
N ALA A 2 28.62 -35.92 57.24
CA ALA A 2 27.62 -34.98 57.81
C ALA A 2 27.69 -33.48 57.42
N ALA A 3 26.77 -32.97 56.57
CA ALA A 3 25.46 -32.36 56.92
C ALA A 3 25.61 -31.00 57.66
N VAL A 4 25.02 -29.89 57.21
CA VAL A 4 23.58 -29.55 57.29
C VAL A 4 23.22 -28.43 56.27
N ALA A 5 21.96 -28.44 55.86
CA ALA A 5 21.31 -27.61 54.85
C ALA A 5 20.86 -26.21 55.31
N SER A 6 20.74 -25.30 54.34
CA SER A 6 19.73 -24.22 54.26
C SER A 6 19.64 -23.84 52.77
N GLY A 7 18.53 -24.01 52.04
CA GLY A 7 17.20 -23.50 52.36
C GLY A 7 17.02 -22.12 51.72
N GLY A 8 17.12 -22.02 50.39
CA GLY A 8 16.93 -20.77 49.64
C GLY A 8 15.93 -20.96 48.50
N ALA A 9 14.72 -20.45 48.71
CA ALA A 9 13.59 -20.58 47.79
C ALA A 9 13.89 -19.99 46.41
N ALA A 10 13.64 -20.82 45.39
CA ALA A 10 13.52 -20.41 44.00
C ALA A 10 12.46 -19.31 43.86
N ARG A 11 12.91 -18.09 43.52
CA ARG A 11 12.06 -17.07 42.89
C ARG A 11 12.36 -17.12 41.40
N GLY A 12 11.55 -17.87 40.68
CA GLY A 12 11.52 -17.82 39.22
C GLY A 12 11.19 -16.42 38.76
N CYS A 13 12.13 -15.78 38.07
CA CYS A 13 11.85 -14.61 37.25
C CYS A 13 10.95 -15.09 36.10
N PRO A 14 9.78 -14.47 35.85
CA PRO A 14 9.03 -14.80 34.65
C PRO A 14 9.84 -14.24 33.47
N VAL A 15 10.55 -15.12 32.78
CA VAL A 15 11.06 -14.84 31.44
C VAL A 15 9.82 -14.66 30.59
N LEU A 16 9.46 -13.40 30.34
CA LEU A 16 8.45 -13.05 29.37
C LEU A 16 9.01 -13.47 28.01
N LEU A 17 8.59 -14.64 27.52
CA LEU A 17 8.81 -15.03 26.14
C LEU A 17 8.14 -13.98 25.25
N LEU A 18 8.91 -13.01 24.75
CA LEU A 18 8.56 -12.35 23.51
C LEU A 18 8.58 -13.44 22.44
N LEU A 19 7.39 -13.87 22.02
CA LEU A 19 7.23 -14.57 20.76
C LEU A 19 7.71 -13.61 19.67
N LEU A 20 8.97 -13.76 19.27
CA LEU A 20 9.45 -13.35 17.96
C LEU A 20 8.63 -14.15 16.96
N ALA A 21 7.46 -13.63 16.60
CA ALA A 21 6.82 -13.99 15.35
C ALA A 21 7.81 -13.58 14.26
N LEU A 22 8.59 -14.56 13.79
CA LEU A 22 9.30 -14.47 12.52
C LEU A 22 8.22 -14.27 11.45
N GLY A 23 7.84 -13.01 11.24
CA GLY A 23 7.02 -12.59 10.13
C GLY A 23 7.77 -12.97 8.87
N ARG A 24 7.39 -14.11 8.28
CA ARG A 24 7.64 -14.28 6.85
C ARG A 24 6.89 -13.13 6.19
N ALA A 25 7.62 -12.19 5.62
CA ALA A 25 7.08 -11.25 4.65
C ALA A 25 6.58 -12.09 3.46
N ALA A 26 5.37 -12.62 3.59
CA ALA A 26 4.62 -13.14 2.47
C ALA A 26 4.25 -11.91 1.65
N ALA A 27 4.70 -11.85 0.40
CA ALA A 27 4.05 -10.99 -0.58
C ALA A 27 2.53 -11.23 -0.45
N PRO A 28 1.69 -10.18 -0.42
CA PRO A 28 0.25 -10.39 -0.36
C PRO A 28 -0.13 -11.32 -1.54
N PRO A 29 -0.88 -12.40 -1.30
CA PRO A 29 -1.11 -13.44 -2.31
C PRO A 29 -2.04 -13.01 -3.47
N GLY A 30 -2.30 -11.72 -3.64
CA GLY A 30 -3.21 -11.16 -4.64
C GLY A 30 -2.59 -10.00 -5.41
N GLY A 31 -3.28 -9.56 -6.46
CA GLY A 31 -2.90 -8.41 -7.26
C GLY A 31 -2.90 -7.10 -6.47
N MET A 32 -2.33 -6.06 -7.09
CA MET A 32 -2.16 -4.74 -6.46
C MET A 32 -2.53 -3.61 -7.44
N LEU A 33 -3.51 -3.89 -8.31
CA LEU A 33 -4.03 -2.94 -9.28
C LEU A 33 -4.41 -1.61 -8.60
N TYR A 34 -4.08 -0.50 -9.26
CA TYR A 34 -4.41 0.81 -8.72
C TYR A 34 -5.93 1.01 -8.69
N PRO A 35 -6.55 1.40 -7.55
CA PRO A 35 -7.98 1.61 -7.49
C PRO A 35 -8.47 2.67 -8.49
N ARG A 36 -9.47 2.30 -9.29
CA ARG A 36 -10.08 3.17 -10.31
C ARG A 36 -11.58 3.12 -10.17
N GLU A 37 -12.22 4.27 -10.31
CA GLU A 37 -13.67 4.36 -10.42
C GLU A 37 -14.11 3.86 -11.79
N THR A 38 -15.09 2.97 -11.79
CA THR A 38 -15.73 2.41 -13.00
C THR A 38 -17.23 2.25 -12.73
N SER A 39 -17.98 1.67 -13.67
CA SER A 39 -19.39 1.33 -13.45
C SER A 39 -19.63 0.34 -12.30
N SER A 40 -18.59 -0.37 -11.86
CA SER A 40 -18.66 -1.46 -10.87
C SER A 40 -17.76 -1.24 -9.65
N ARG A 41 -16.97 -0.15 -9.64
CA ARG A 41 -15.99 0.15 -8.60
C ARG A 41 -16.12 1.60 -8.17
N GLU A 42 -16.23 1.80 -6.86
CA GLU A 42 -16.27 3.13 -6.28
C GLU A 42 -15.03 3.39 -5.45
N ARG A 43 -14.67 4.66 -5.26
CA ARG A 43 -13.50 5.07 -4.49
C ARG A 43 -13.85 6.21 -3.56
N LYS A 44 -13.33 6.15 -2.34
CA LYS A 44 -13.47 7.19 -1.32
C LYS A 44 -12.09 7.52 -0.75
N GLU A 45 -11.62 8.72 -1.04
CA GLU A 45 -10.40 9.27 -0.46
C GLU A 45 -10.55 9.47 1.05
N LEU A 46 -9.51 9.10 1.80
CA LEU A 46 -9.42 9.31 3.24
C LEU A 46 -8.36 10.35 3.62
N GLY A 47 -7.97 11.20 2.68
CA GLY A 47 -7.06 12.31 2.92
C GLY A 47 -7.61 13.37 3.89
N GLY A 48 -6.82 14.42 4.10
CA GLY A 48 -7.11 15.50 5.05
C GLY A 48 -6.58 15.18 6.45
N LEU A 49 -7.21 15.75 7.49
CA LEU A 49 -6.72 15.62 8.87
C LEU A 49 -7.07 14.25 9.48
N TRP A 50 -6.11 13.71 10.20
CA TRP A 50 -6.19 12.52 11.05
C TRP A 50 -5.76 12.91 12.47
N SER A 51 -6.39 12.34 13.49
CA SER A 51 -5.88 12.46 14.86
C SER A 51 -4.56 11.73 14.98
N PHE A 52 -3.57 12.34 15.62
CA PHE A 52 -2.20 11.86 15.66
C PHE A 52 -1.59 11.93 17.07
N ARG A 53 -0.78 10.94 17.41
CA ARG A 53 0.09 10.96 18.60
C ARG A 53 1.34 10.10 18.41
N ALA A 54 2.51 10.63 18.79
CA ALA A 54 3.72 9.85 18.99
C ALA A 54 3.79 9.22 20.39
N ASP A 55 4.25 7.97 20.49
CA ASP A 55 4.39 7.24 21.75
C ASP A 55 5.73 7.56 22.46
N PHE A 56 5.80 8.69 23.14
CA PHE A 56 6.98 9.11 23.89
C PHE A 56 7.26 8.31 25.17
N SER A 57 6.51 7.23 25.45
CA SER A 57 6.78 6.39 26.62
C SER A 57 8.20 5.82 26.58
N PRO A 58 8.83 5.52 27.74
CA PRO A 58 10.20 5.03 27.78
C PRO A 58 10.45 3.76 26.94
N GLY A 59 9.46 2.87 26.83
CA GLY A 59 9.51 1.65 26.01
C GLY A 59 9.09 1.85 24.55
N ARG A 60 8.57 3.03 24.19
CA ARG A 60 7.95 3.35 22.89
C ARG A 60 6.77 2.44 22.54
N ASP A 61 6.18 1.74 23.50
CA ASP A 61 5.22 0.66 23.29
C ASP A 61 3.94 0.78 24.15
N ALA A 62 3.77 1.89 24.88
CA ALA A 62 2.58 2.15 25.69
C ALA A 62 1.29 2.03 24.90
N GLY A 63 1.28 2.40 23.61
CA GLY A 63 0.10 2.26 22.77
C GLY A 63 -0.35 0.82 22.54
N PHE A 64 0.58 -0.13 22.52
CA PHE A 64 0.26 -1.55 22.46
C PHE A 64 -0.09 -2.09 23.84
N VAL A 65 0.70 -1.75 24.87
CA VAL A 65 0.48 -2.20 26.26
C VAL A 65 -0.91 -1.78 26.77
N GLN A 66 -1.30 -0.53 26.50
CA GLN A 66 -2.59 0.04 26.90
C GLN A 66 -3.69 -0.13 25.84
N ARG A 67 -3.37 -0.77 24.71
CA ARG A 67 -4.31 -1.09 23.63
C ARG A 67 -5.07 0.13 23.09
N TRP A 68 -4.35 1.20 22.73
CA TRP A 68 -4.96 2.44 22.26
C TRP A 68 -5.96 2.24 21.11
N TYR A 69 -5.71 1.27 20.23
CA TYR A 69 -6.59 0.89 19.11
C TYR A 69 -8.00 0.41 19.51
N ARG A 70 -8.23 0.03 20.78
CA ARG A 70 -9.53 -0.49 21.26
C ARG A 70 -10.60 0.57 21.46
N GLN A 71 -10.24 1.84 21.57
CA GLN A 71 -11.15 2.97 21.73
C GLN A 71 -10.65 4.16 20.90
N GLN A 72 -11.35 5.29 20.91
CA GLN A 72 -10.89 6.46 20.16
C GLN A 72 -9.54 6.95 20.70
N LEU A 73 -8.61 7.30 19.81
CA LEU A 73 -7.24 7.70 20.17
C LEU A 73 -7.25 8.92 21.12
N ARG A 74 -8.18 9.86 20.91
CA ARG A 74 -8.38 11.03 21.78
C ARG A 74 -8.81 10.68 23.22
N GLN A 75 -9.41 9.51 23.44
CA GLN A 75 -9.83 9.04 24.77
C GLN A 75 -8.69 8.37 25.53
N THR A 76 -7.59 8.06 24.84
CA THR A 76 -6.39 7.43 25.44
C THR A 76 -5.32 8.46 25.82
N GLY A 77 -5.56 9.74 25.53
CA GLY A 77 -4.65 10.85 25.83
C GLY A 77 -4.74 11.96 24.78
N PRO A 78 -3.99 13.06 24.94
CA PRO A 78 -3.94 14.16 23.98
C PRO A 78 -3.56 13.67 22.57
N VAL A 79 -4.10 14.33 21.56
CA VAL A 79 -3.81 14.12 20.14
C VAL A 79 -3.66 15.49 19.46
N ILE A 80 -2.97 15.52 18.33
CA ILE A 80 -2.93 16.67 17.42
C ILE A 80 -3.53 16.28 16.07
N ASP A 81 -3.82 17.26 15.21
CA ASP A 81 -4.21 16.99 13.83
C ASP A 81 -2.96 16.82 12.96
N MET A 82 -2.97 15.80 12.10
CA MET A 82 -1.90 15.51 11.16
C MET A 82 -2.49 15.31 9.76
N PRO A 83 -2.01 16.02 8.73
CA PRO A 83 -2.49 15.82 7.37
C PRO A 83 -2.04 14.46 6.83
N VAL A 84 -2.87 13.88 5.97
CA VAL A 84 -2.57 12.70 5.17
C VAL A 84 -3.01 12.98 3.72
N PRO A 85 -2.15 12.76 2.71
CA PRO A 85 -0.76 12.29 2.82
C PRO A 85 0.21 13.37 3.32
N ALA A 86 1.13 12.99 4.21
CA ALA A 86 2.27 13.81 4.64
C ALA A 86 3.26 13.01 5.51
N SER A 87 4.51 13.44 5.51
CA SER A 87 5.49 13.11 6.55
C SER A 87 5.22 13.95 7.78
N PHE A 88 5.16 13.37 8.98
CA PHE A 88 4.80 14.15 10.19
C PHE A 88 5.91 15.10 10.64
N ASN A 89 7.15 14.85 10.19
CA ASN A 89 8.37 15.42 10.75
C ASN A 89 8.37 16.95 10.73
N ASP A 90 7.94 17.55 9.62
CA ASP A 90 8.05 19.00 9.39
C ASP A 90 6.70 19.74 9.47
N ILE A 91 5.63 19.03 9.87
CA ILE A 91 4.29 19.64 9.99
C ILE A 91 4.20 20.54 11.23
N THR A 92 4.94 20.21 12.28
CA THR A 92 4.86 20.90 13.57
C THR A 92 6.12 21.69 13.85
N GLN A 93 6.08 22.54 14.88
CA GLN A 93 7.26 23.27 15.37
C GLN A 93 7.94 22.52 16.54
N ASP A 94 7.59 21.25 16.77
CA ASP A 94 8.14 20.44 17.87
C ASP A 94 9.36 19.63 17.38
N PRO A 95 10.59 20.02 17.78
CA PRO A 95 11.80 19.32 17.34
C PRO A 95 11.91 17.89 17.88
N SER A 96 11.16 17.56 18.95
CA SER A 96 11.09 16.20 19.47
C SER A 96 10.28 15.27 18.58
N LEU A 97 9.35 15.83 17.79
CA LEU A 97 8.58 15.09 16.81
C LEU A 97 9.34 14.95 15.48
N GLU A 98 10.01 16.01 15.02
CA GLU A 98 10.84 16.00 13.80
C GLU A 98 11.83 14.82 13.77
N ASN A 99 12.55 14.63 14.88
CA ASN A 99 13.57 13.59 15.03
C ASN A 99 13.07 12.34 15.78
N TYR A 100 11.76 12.17 15.91
CA TYR A 100 11.18 11.08 16.68
C TYR A 100 11.51 9.72 16.07
N ILE A 101 11.88 8.76 16.93
CA ILE A 101 12.10 7.35 16.56
C ILE A 101 11.21 6.48 17.45
N GLY A 102 10.35 5.68 16.84
CA GLY A 102 9.45 4.77 17.53
C GLY A 102 8.09 4.69 16.86
N TRP A 103 7.06 4.40 17.65
CA TRP A 103 5.70 4.27 17.17
C TRP A 103 4.95 5.60 17.19
N VAL A 104 4.32 5.94 16.09
CA VAL A 104 3.32 7.00 16.00
C VAL A 104 1.96 6.39 15.63
N TRP A 105 0.89 7.07 16.04
CA TRP A 105 -0.47 6.60 15.89
C TRP A 105 -1.28 7.62 15.11
N TYR A 106 -1.98 7.17 14.07
CA TYR A 106 -2.96 7.94 13.32
C TYR A 106 -4.36 7.35 13.54
N GLU A 107 -5.40 8.17 13.58
CA GLU A 107 -6.78 7.72 13.61
C GLU A 107 -7.70 8.63 12.78
N LYS A 108 -8.62 8.03 12.03
CA LYS A 108 -9.70 8.72 11.33
C LYS A 108 -11.00 7.95 11.44
N GLU A 109 -12.09 8.67 11.67
CA GLU A 109 -13.45 8.15 11.57
C GLU A 109 -14.08 8.59 10.25
N VAL A 110 -14.76 7.67 9.56
CA VAL A 110 -15.39 7.93 8.27
C VAL A 110 -16.75 7.26 8.17
N LEU A 111 -17.75 8.01 7.70
CA LEU A 111 -19.05 7.45 7.32
C LEU A 111 -18.97 6.83 5.93
N LEU A 112 -19.42 5.58 5.83
CA LEU A 112 -19.48 4.84 4.58
C LEU A 112 -20.87 4.95 3.94
N PRO A 113 -20.98 5.01 2.60
CA PRO A 113 -22.26 4.97 1.92
C PRO A 113 -23.05 3.72 2.31
N LEU A 114 -24.36 3.86 2.56
CA LEU A 114 -25.22 2.74 2.99
C LEU A 114 -25.13 1.53 2.05
N ARG A 115 -25.00 1.76 0.74
CA ARG A 115 -24.84 0.72 -0.28
C ARG A 115 -23.58 -0.14 -0.11
N TRP A 116 -22.52 0.35 0.55
CA TRP A 116 -21.32 -0.44 0.84
C TRP A 116 -21.49 -1.33 2.07
N LEU A 117 -22.51 -1.06 2.88
CA LEU A 117 -22.77 -1.72 4.16
C LEU A 117 -23.88 -2.77 4.05
N GLN A 118 -24.47 -2.91 2.86
CA GLN A 118 -25.48 -3.93 2.59
C GLN A 118 -24.88 -5.32 2.77
N ASP A 119 -25.60 -6.17 3.47
CA ASP A 119 -25.20 -7.54 3.79
C ASP A 119 -25.69 -8.51 2.70
N ASP A 120 -25.57 -8.10 1.43
CA ASP A 120 -25.92 -8.95 0.29
C ASP A 120 -24.70 -9.72 -0.25
N LEU A 121 -23.53 -9.53 0.38
CA LEU A 121 -22.23 -10.13 0.05
C LEU A 121 -21.78 -9.91 -1.40
N ASN A 122 -22.40 -8.97 -2.12
CA ASN A 122 -22.05 -8.67 -3.51
C ASN A 122 -21.03 -7.54 -3.62
N THR A 123 -20.93 -6.69 -2.61
CA THR A 123 -19.95 -5.61 -2.56
C THR A 123 -18.80 -5.97 -1.62
N ARG A 124 -17.59 -5.95 -2.16
CA ARG A 124 -16.34 -6.03 -1.40
C ARG A 124 -15.85 -4.62 -1.07
N VAL A 125 -15.51 -4.36 0.19
CA VAL A 125 -14.97 -3.08 0.67
C VAL A 125 -13.53 -3.27 1.10
N VAL A 126 -12.62 -2.48 0.53
CA VAL A 126 -11.17 -2.62 0.73
C VAL A 126 -10.57 -1.32 1.24
N LEU A 127 -9.75 -1.42 2.28
CA LEU A 127 -8.91 -0.33 2.77
C LEU A 127 -7.51 -0.47 2.18
N ARG A 128 -7.04 0.56 1.49
CA ARG A 128 -5.72 0.59 0.86
C ARG A 128 -4.92 1.82 1.29
N PHE A 129 -3.65 1.57 1.61
CA PHE A 129 -2.64 2.59 1.82
C PHE A 129 -1.72 2.66 0.60
N GLY A 130 -1.48 3.86 0.06
CA GLY A 130 -0.53 4.04 -1.03
C GLY A 130 0.93 3.81 -0.61
N SER A 131 1.25 4.18 0.64
CA SER A 131 2.51 3.88 1.33
C SER A 131 2.46 4.44 2.76
N ALA A 132 3.09 3.75 3.71
CA ALA A 132 3.24 4.18 5.10
C ALA A 132 4.59 3.65 5.64
N HIS A 133 5.41 4.51 6.23
CA HIS A 133 6.81 4.21 6.57
C HIS A 133 7.04 3.83 8.04
N TYR A 134 7.70 2.76 8.45
CA TYR A 134 8.23 1.63 7.72
C TYR A 134 7.44 0.36 8.05
N TYR A 135 7.18 0.11 9.34
CA TYR A 135 6.35 -1.00 9.78
C TYR A 135 5.00 -0.48 10.28
N SER A 136 3.92 -0.91 9.63
CA SER A 136 2.56 -0.42 9.89
C SER A 136 1.67 -1.54 10.40
N VAL A 137 0.85 -1.25 11.41
CA VAL A 137 -0.22 -2.11 11.90
C VAL A 137 -1.52 -1.32 11.82
N VAL A 138 -2.57 -1.91 11.23
CA VAL A 138 -3.83 -1.22 10.96
C VAL A 138 -4.99 -1.94 11.63
N TRP A 139 -5.84 -1.17 12.28
CA TRP A 139 -7.09 -1.62 12.87
C TRP A 139 -8.27 -0.89 12.26
N VAL A 140 -9.37 -1.62 12.06
CA VAL A 140 -10.68 -1.08 11.72
C VAL A 140 -11.64 -1.45 12.83
N ASN A 141 -12.30 -0.45 13.42
CA ASN A 141 -13.19 -0.61 14.57
C ASN A 141 -12.53 -1.37 15.75
N GLY A 142 -11.21 -1.22 15.90
CA GLY A 142 -10.41 -1.89 16.94
C GLY A 142 -10.05 -3.35 16.66
N VAL A 143 -10.41 -3.89 15.48
CA VAL A 143 -10.00 -5.21 14.99
C VAL A 143 -8.82 -5.03 14.04
N GLN A 144 -7.74 -5.79 14.25
CA GLN A 144 -6.55 -5.70 13.39
C GLN A 144 -6.87 -6.30 12.02
N VAL A 145 -6.57 -5.58 10.95
CA VAL A 145 -6.89 -5.98 9.57
C VAL A 145 -5.67 -6.25 8.71
N MET A 146 -4.54 -5.59 8.97
CA MET A 146 -3.30 -5.81 8.23
C MET A 146 -2.07 -5.33 9.00
N GLU A 147 -0.93 -5.91 8.62
CA GLU A 147 0.42 -5.43 8.93
C GLU A 147 1.18 -5.28 7.61
N HIS A 148 2.10 -4.33 7.54
CA HIS A 148 2.96 -4.13 6.38
C HIS A 148 4.36 -3.67 6.78
N GLU A 149 5.37 -4.27 6.16
CA GLU A 149 6.77 -3.88 6.30
C GLU A 149 7.28 -3.30 4.97
N GLY A 150 7.69 -2.04 4.98
CA GLY A 150 8.13 -1.31 3.79
C GLY A 150 7.55 0.10 3.72
N GLY A 151 8.36 1.08 3.32
CA GLY A 151 7.95 2.49 3.37
C GLY A 151 7.36 3.10 2.09
N HIS A 152 7.47 2.43 0.94
CA HIS A 152 7.18 3.04 -0.37
C HIS A 152 6.31 2.17 -1.30
N LEU A 153 5.76 1.07 -0.79
CA LEU A 153 4.86 0.18 -1.53
C LEU A 153 3.46 0.21 -0.91
N PRO A 154 2.42 0.03 -1.75
CA PRO A 154 1.06 -0.02 -1.26
C PRO A 154 0.74 -1.37 -0.61
N PHE A 155 -0.26 -1.35 0.26
CA PHE A 155 -0.82 -2.54 0.91
C PHE A 155 -2.30 -2.31 1.21
N GLU A 156 -3.05 -3.39 1.29
CA GLU A 156 -4.51 -3.33 1.46
C GLU A 156 -5.08 -4.55 2.18
N ALA A 157 -6.29 -4.38 2.70
CA ALA A 157 -7.07 -5.43 3.33
C ALA A 157 -8.55 -5.33 2.95
N ASP A 158 -9.17 -6.48 2.73
CA ASP A 158 -10.62 -6.60 2.68
C ASP A 158 -11.19 -6.40 4.09
N ILE A 159 -12.06 -5.39 4.24
CA ILE A 159 -12.67 -5.03 5.52
C ILE A 159 -14.19 -5.24 5.51
N SER A 160 -14.72 -5.92 4.48
CA SER A 160 -16.17 -6.08 4.25
C SER A 160 -16.86 -6.65 5.49
N SER A 161 -16.33 -7.73 6.05
CA SER A 161 -16.85 -8.41 7.25
C SER A 161 -16.84 -7.56 8.53
N ILE A 162 -16.08 -6.46 8.56
CA ILE A 162 -15.99 -5.57 9.73
C ILE A 162 -16.98 -4.41 9.62
N VAL A 163 -17.27 -3.96 8.39
CA VAL A 163 -18.09 -2.77 8.16
C VAL A 163 -19.54 -3.10 7.80
N GLN A 164 -19.78 -4.22 7.15
CA GLN A 164 -21.13 -4.64 6.76
C GLN A 164 -22.02 -4.90 7.98
N GLY A 165 -23.31 -4.59 7.85
CA GLY A 165 -24.27 -4.72 8.95
C GLY A 165 -24.20 -3.62 10.02
N SER A 166 -23.37 -2.59 9.85
CA SER A 166 -23.20 -1.47 10.81
C SER A 166 -23.62 -0.10 10.23
N PRO A 167 -24.87 0.08 9.74
CA PRO A 167 -25.29 1.33 9.12
C PRO A 167 -25.31 2.49 10.13
N GLY A 168 -24.83 3.66 9.69
CA GLY A 168 -24.85 4.89 10.50
C GLY A 168 -23.75 4.98 11.57
N ILE A 169 -22.94 3.93 11.77
CA ILE A 169 -21.79 3.95 12.67
C ILE A 169 -20.54 4.36 11.87
N PRO A 170 -19.78 5.39 12.29
CA PRO A 170 -18.52 5.72 11.65
C PRO A 170 -17.53 4.54 11.71
N CYS A 171 -16.92 4.22 10.57
CA CYS A 171 -15.80 3.30 10.48
C CYS A 171 -14.55 3.99 11.03
N ARG A 172 -13.99 3.47 12.12
CA ARG A 172 -12.80 4.01 12.78
C ARG A 172 -11.56 3.26 12.32
N ILE A 173 -10.66 3.95 11.66
CA ILE A 173 -9.40 3.41 11.15
C ILE A 173 -8.27 3.95 12.03
N THR A 174 -7.55 3.06 12.69
CA THR A 174 -6.37 3.38 13.52
C THR A 174 -5.14 2.74 12.89
N VAL A 175 -4.03 3.46 12.83
CA VAL A 175 -2.77 2.99 12.27
C VAL A 175 -1.65 3.26 13.28
N ALA A 176 -0.88 2.24 13.63
CA ALA A 176 0.40 2.40 14.32
C ALA A 176 1.51 2.24 13.29
N LEU A 177 2.47 3.15 13.31
CA LEU A 177 3.54 3.24 12.32
C LEU A 177 4.88 3.38 13.04
N ASN A 178 5.84 2.53 12.72
CA ASN A 178 7.19 2.55 13.29
C ASN A 178 8.22 2.91 12.22
N ASN A 179 9.05 3.92 12.49
CA ASN A 179 10.08 4.43 11.59
C ASN A 179 11.51 3.98 11.93
N THR A 180 11.66 3.00 12.83
CA THR A 180 12.96 2.44 13.20
C THR A 180 13.52 1.63 12.05
N LEU A 181 14.73 1.96 11.61
CA LEU A 181 15.45 1.21 10.59
C LEU A 181 16.46 0.26 11.24
N THR A 182 16.52 -0.97 10.73
CA THR A 182 17.37 -2.04 11.24
C THR A 182 18.31 -2.53 10.14
N PRO A 183 19.29 -3.39 10.44
CA PRO A 183 20.14 -3.99 9.40
C PRO A 183 19.36 -4.85 8.39
N HIS A 184 18.09 -5.15 8.67
CA HIS A 184 17.21 -5.98 7.84
C HIS A 184 16.13 -5.17 7.11
N THR A 185 15.98 -3.88 7.41
CA THR A 185 15.06 -3.00 6.68
C THR A 185 15.69 -2.56 5.36
N LEU A 186 14.84 -2.12 4.42
CA LEU A 186 15.23 -1.46 3.19
C LEU A 186 14.56 -0.08 3.10
N PRO A 187 15.30 1.02 3.36
CA PRO A 187 16.75 1.11 3.56
C PRO A 187 17.22 0.60 4.94
N PRO A 188 18.49 0.17 5.08
CA PRO A 188 19.02 -0.33 6.34
C PRO A 188 19.46 0.79 7.29
N GLY A 189 19.41 0.51 8.59
CA GLY A 189 19.92 1.38 9.64
C GLY A 189 20.32 0.62 10.90
N SER A 190 20.71 1.33 11.96
CA SER A 190 20.94 0.73 13.27
C SER A 190 20.67 1.71 14.40
N ILE A 191 20.09 1.23 15.50
CA ILE A 191 19.99 2.00 16.74
C ILE A 191 21.29 1.90 17.54
N GLN A 192 21.80 3.04 18.01
CA GLN A 192 22.95 3.12 18.89
C GLN A 192 22.58 3.84 20.19
N TYR A 193 22.71 3.14 21.32
CA TYR A 193 22.56 3.73 22.65
C TYR A 193 23.87 4.39 23.11
N MET A 194 23.77 5.63 23.61
CA MET A 194 24.92 6.39 24.11
C MET A 194 25.03 6.24 25.62
N ASN A 195 25.89 5.32 26.06
CA ASN A 195 25.97 4.92 27.46
C ASN A 195 26.85 5.84 28.35
N ASP A 196 27.55 6.81 27.76
CA ASP A 196 28.36 7.78 28.51
C ASP A 196 27.46 8.82 29.17
N LYS A 197 27.14 8.59 30.45
CA LYS A 197 26.28 9.45 31.27
C LYS A 197 26.87 10.83 31.55
N THR A 198 28.15 11.07 31.27
CA THR A 198 28.77 12.41 31.41
C THR A 198 28.45 13.31 30.22
N ARG A 199 28.11 12.72 29.07
CA ARG A 199 27.86 13.41 27.81
C ARG A 199 26.39 13.34 27.36
N TYR A 200 25.69 12.26 27.71
CA TYR A 200 24.35 11.98 27.22
C TYR A 200 23.38 11.69 28.37
N PRO A 201 22.10 12.09 28.23
CA PRO A 201 21.10 11.76 29.23
C PRO A 201 20.83 10.26 29.27
N LYS A 202 20.20 9.80 30.36
CA LYS A 202 19.84 8.39 30.53
C LYS A 202 18.97 7.91 29.36
N ASN A 203 19.30 6.74 28.82
CA ASN A 203 18.60 6.09 27.70
C ASN A 203 18.64 6.88 26.37
N TYR A 204 19.58 7.82 26.21
CA TYR A 204 19.77 8.48 24.91
C TYR A 204 20.21 7.49 23.84
N PHE A 205 19.57 7.55 22.67
CA PHE A 205 19.92 6.74 21.51
C PHE A 205 19.72 7.53 20.23
N VAL A 206 20.34 7.07 19.15
CA VAL A 206 20.22 7.66 17.80
C VAL A 206 19.99 6.57 16.76
N GLN A 207 19.35 6.93 15.65
CA GLN A 207 19.25 6.11 14.44
C GLN A 207 20.42 6.44 13.51
N ASN A 208 21.32 5.48 13.32
CA ASN A 208 22.36 5.60 12.30
C ASN A 208 21.80 5.15 10.94
N ILE A 209 22.06 5.95 9.91
CA ILE A 209 21.70 5.72 8.51
C ILE A 209 22.93 5.92 7.62
N ARG A 210 22.92 5.35 6.41
CA ARG A 210 23.99 5.47 5.42
C ARG A 210 23.49 5.89 4.03
N PHE A 211 22.31 6.48 3.99
CA PHE A 211 21.71 7.07 2.80
C PHE A 211 21.61 8.58 2.97
N ASP A 212 21.62 9.29 1.85
CA ASP A 212 21.74 10.76 1.79
C ASP A 212 20.38 11.43 1.52
N PHE A 213 19.40 11.09 2.36
CA PHE A 213 18.08 11.74 2.41
C PHE A 213 17.53 11.60 3.82
N PHE A 214 16.65 12.52 4.24
CA PHE A 214 16.06 12.48 5.56
C PHE A 214 15.10 11.28 5.70
N ASN A 215 15.09 10.62 6.86
CA ASN A 215 14.22 9.47 7.13
C ASN A 215 12.79 9.93 7.48
N TYR A 216 12.14 10.60 6.53
CA TYR A 216 10.77 11.05 6.66
C TYR A 216 9.82 9.89 6.93
N ALA A 217 8.96 10.07 7.93
CA ALA A 217 8.02 9.05 8.39
C ALA A 217 6.60 9.59 8.44
N GLY A 218 5.64 8.71 8.22
CA GLY A 218 4.22 9.06 8.11
C GLY A 218 3.50 8.26 7.04
N ILE A 219 2.29 8.72 6.72
CA ILE A 219 1.47 8.16 5.65
C ILE A 219 1.72 9.01 4.40
N HIS A 220 2.71 8.62 3.61
CA HIS A 220 3.28 9.42 2.52
C HIS A 220 2.41 9.51 1.26
N ARG A 221 1.49 8.56 1.06
CA ARG A 221 0.63 8.50 -0.12
C ARG A 221 -0.83 8.29 0.27
N PRO A 222 -1.78 8.60 -0.64
CA PRO A 222 -3.20 8.56 -0.33
C PRO A 222 -3.66 7.26 0.32
N VAL A 223 -4.56 7.39 1.29
CA VAL A 223 -5.32 6.28 1.87
C VAL A 223 -6.71 6.31 1.26
N VAL A 224 -7.19 5.18 0.80
CA VAL A 224 -8.50 5.06 0.14
C VAL A 224 -9.27 3.89 0.69
N LEU A 225 -10.58 4.05 0.75
CA LEU A 225 -11.47 2.92 0.66
C LEU A 225 -11.93 2.78 -0.79
N TYR A 226 -12.04 1.57 -1.29
CA TYR A 226 -12.64 1.32 -2.59
C TYR A 226 -13.51 0.07 -2.55
N THR A 227 -14.38 -0.05 -3.55
CA THR A 227 -15.23 -1.23 -3.71
C THR A 227 -14.95 -1.96 -5.00
N THR A 228 -15.23 -3.27 -4.96
CA THR A 228 -15.40 -4.12 -6.14
C THR A 228 -16.63 -4.99 -5.92
N PRO A 229 -17.13 -5.68 -6.95
CA PRO A 229 -17.99 -6.82 -6.71
C PRO A 229 -17.23 -7.92 -5.95
N SER A 230 -17.95 -8.90 -5.39
CA SER A 230 -17.36 -10.02 -4.64
C SER A 230 -16.61 -11.03 -5.51
N VAL A 231 -16.94 -11.08 -6.81
CA VAL A 231 -16.08 -11.66 -7.85
C VAL A 231 -15.44 -10.50 -8.60
N TYR A 232 -14.11 -10.43 -8.65
CA TYR A 232 -13.42 -9.25 -9.16
C TYR A 232 -12.14 -9.57 -9.91
N ILE A 233 -11.78 -8.66 -10.83
CA ILE A 233 -10.50 -8.64 -11.52
C ILE A 233 -9.44 -8.17 -10.52
N ASP A 234 -8.53 -9.08 -10.19
CA ASP A 234 -7.51 -8.94 -9.15
C ASP A 234 -6.19 -8.43 -9.72
N ASP A 235 -5.78 -8.98 -10.87
CA ASP A 235 -4.56 -8.58 -11.56
C ASP A 235 -4.72 -8.59 -13.08
N ILE A 236 -3.98 -7.71 -13.75
CA ILE A 236 -3.88 -7.65 -15.21
C ILE A 236 -2.41 -7.42 -15.57
N THR A 237 -1.81 -8.43 -16.17
CA THR A 237 -0.47 -8.34 -16.77
C THR A 237 -0.60 -8.11 -18.27
N VAL A 238 0.12 -7.12 -18.79
CA VAL A 238 0.19 -6.81 -20.23
C VAL A 238 1.63 -6.72 -20.68
N THR A 239 1.95 -7.41 -21.77
CA THR A 239 3.20 -7.22 -22.51
C THR A 239 2.87 -6.83 -23.94
N THR A 240 3.78 -6.09 -24.58
CA THR A 240 3.57 -5.63 -25.96
C THR A 240 4.77 -5.91 -26.82
N THR A 241 4.51 -6.39 -28.01
CA THR A 241 5.51 -6.50 -29.09
C THR A 241 5.01 -5.71 -30.30
N SER A 242 5.93 -5.27 -31.15
CA SER A 242 5.56 -4.54 -32.36
C SER A 242 6.52 -4.80 -33.51
N SER A 243 5.96 -4.70 -34.71
CA SER A 243 6.62 -4.59 -36.01
C SER A 243 6.11 -3.31 -36.69
N GLU A 244 6.56 -3.02 -37.91
CA GLU A 244 6.21 -1.74 -38.58
C GLU A 244 4.70 -1.49 -38.72
N SER A 245 3.89 -2.53 -39.00
CA SER A 245 2.46 -2.37 -39.28
C SER A 245 1.53 -3.13 -38.32
N ILE A 246 2.09 -3.93 -37.41
CA ILE A 246 1.33 -4.77 -36.50
C ILE A 246 1.97 -4.73 -35.12
N ALA A 247 1.15 -4.48 -34.10
CA ALA A 247 1.50 -4.74 -32.71
C ALA A 247 0.65 -5.86 -32.13
N MET A 248 1.26 -6.62 -31.22
CA MET A 248 0.57 -7.62 -30.42
C MET A 248 0.61 -7.20 -28.96
N VAL A 249 -0.55 -7.20 -28.32
CA VAL A 249 -0.74 -6.91 -26.90
C VAL A 249 -1.15 -8.21 -26.23
N GLN A 250 -0.19 -8.91 -25.62
CA GLN A 250 -0.48 -10.11 -24.84
C GLN A 250 -1.00 -9.72 -23.48
N TYR A 251 -2.02 -10.43 -22.99
CA TYR A 251 -2.63 -10.17 -21.70
C TYR A 251 -2.81 -11.46 -20.89
N GLN A 252 -2.78 -11.30 -19.57
CA GLN A 252 -3.21 -12.28 -18.60
C GLN A 252 -4.00 -11.55 -17.50
N VAL A 253 -5.17 -12.08 -17.16
CA VAL A 253 -6.11 -11.52 -16.19
C VAL A 253 -6.36 -12.56 -15.10
N SER A 254 -6.20 -12.14 -13.85
CA SER A 254 -6.58 -12.92 -12.66
C SER A 254 -7.93 -12.46 -12.14
N VAL A 255 -8.79 -13.42 -11.79
CA VAL A 255 -10.11 -13.17 -11.19
C VAL A 255 -10.20 -13.95 -9.88
N VAL A 256 -10.70 -13.29 -8.83
CA VAL A 256 -10.90 -13.87 -7.49
C VAL A 256 -12.39 -13.89 -7.16
N GLY A 257 -12.82 -14.85 -6.35
CA GLY A 257 -14.19 -14.96 -5.83
C GLY A 257 -15.06 -16.03 -6.50
N SER A 258 -14.78 -16.39 -7.75
CA SER A 258 -15.47 -17.48 -8.47
C SER A 258 -14.58 -18.06 -9.56
N THR A 259 -14.76 -19.35 -9.88
CA THR A 259 -14.20 -19.99 -11.08
C THR A 259 -15.15 -19.99 -12.27
N LEU A 260 -16.42 -19.62 -12.04
CA LEU A 260 -17.46 -19.52 -13.06
C LEU A 260 -17.66 -18.06 -13.43
N TYR A 261 -16.93 -17.63 -14.46
CA TYR A 261 -16.99 -16.27 -15.00
C TYR A 261 -16.68 -16.28 -16.50
N SER A 262 -17.03 -15.19 -17.18
CA SER A 262 -16.54 -14.85 -18.51
C SER A 262 -15.76 -13.54 -18.48
N LEU A 263 -14.80 -13.41 -19.39
CA LEU A 263 -13.99 -12.21 -19.57
C LEU A 263 -14.07 -11.76 -21.02
N SER A 264 -14.30 -10.47 -21.22
CA SER A 264 -14.17 -9.80 -22.51
C SER A 264 -13.26 -8.59 -22.38
N LEU A 265 -12.42 -8.37 -23.38
CA LEU A 265 -11.43 -7.32 -23.43
C LEU A 265 -11.63 -6.46 -24.67
N SER A 266 -11.47 -5.15 -24.51
CA SER A 266 -11.52 -4.19 -25.61
C SER A 266 -10.38 -3.19 -25.48
N LEU A 267 -9.48 -3.16 -26.45
CA LEU A 267 -8.43 -2.15 -26.52
C LEU A 267 -8.95 -0.97 -27.32
N ARG A 268 -8.95 0.22 -26.71
CA ARG A 268 -9.44 1.47 -27.31
C ARG A 268 -8.31 2.44 -27.55
N ASP A 269 -8.35 3.15 -28.68
CA ASP A 269 -7.46 4.29 -28.96
C ASP A 269 -7.85 5.54 -28.14
N GLN A 270 -7.14 6.66 -28.33
CA GLN A 270 -7.37 7.91 -27.59
C GLN A 270 -8.72 8.55 -27.92
N GLU A 271 -9.27 8.25 -29.10
CA GLU A 271 -10.59 8.66 -29.55
C GLU A 271 -11.72 7.74 -29.03
N GLY A 272 -11.38 6.67 -28.31
CA GLY A 272 -12.31 5.72 -27.71
C GLY A 272 -12.79 4.60 -28.65
N LYS A 273 -12.28 4.56 -29.89
CA LYS A 273 -12.60 3.52 -30.87
C LYS A 273 -11.91 2.22 -30.50
N VAL A 274 -12.67 1.12 -30.55
CA VAL A 274 -12.16 -0.23 -30.33
C VAL A 274 -11.28 -0.63 -31.52
N VAL A 275 -10.01 -0.90 -31.25
CA VAL A 275 -9.02 -1.32 -32.27
C VAL A 275 -8.71 -2.81 -32.22
N ALA A 276 -8.99 -3.48 -31.10
CA ALA A 276 -8.87 -4.92 -30.94
C ALA A 276 -9.76 -5.42 -29.79
N THR A 277 -10.20 -6.68 -29.87
CA THR A 277 -11.01 -7.37 -28.86
C THR A 277 -10.44 -8.75 -28.56
N GLY A 278 -10.71 -9.26 -27.37
CA GLY A 278 -10.32 -10.62 -26.98
C GLY A 278 -11.23 -11.13 -25.86
N ASP A 279 -11.13 -12.41 -25.57
CA ASP A 279 -11.95 -13.08 -24.57
C ASP A 279 -11.09 -14.01 -23.70
N GLY A 280 -11.63 -14.39 -22.54
CA GLY A 280 -10.98 -15.31 -21.61
C GLY A 280 -9.85 -14.68 -20.78
N PRO A 281 -9.23 -15.47 -19.88
CA PRO A 281 -8.26 -14.98 -18.90
C PRO A 281 -6.87 -14.73 -19.46
N ALA A 282 -6.56 -15.21 -20.66
CA ALA A 282 -5.29 -14.94 -21.32
C ALA A 282 -5.48 -14.97 -22.84
N GLY A 283 -4.70 -14.16 -23.54
CA GLY A 283 -4.78 -14.07 -25.00
C GLY A 283 -3.89 -12.98 -25.55
N GLU A 284 -4.16 -12.63 -26.81
CA GLU A 284 -3.37 -11.65 -27.54
C GLU A 284 -4.28 -10.79 -28.43
N LEU A 285 -4.12 -9.48 -28.33
CA LEU A 285 -4.86 -8.50 -29.14
C LEU A 285 -3.96 -8.00 -30.27
N LYS A 286 -4.40 -8.17 -31.51
CA LYS A 286 -3.69 -7.69 -32.70
C LYS A 286 -4.15 -6.29 -33.08
N VAL A 287 -3.23 -5.33 -33.09
CA VAL A 287 -3.48 -3.94 -33.50
C VAL A 287 -2.81 -3.68 -34.85
N LEU A 288 -3.60 -3.30 -35.85
CA LEU A 288 -3.09 -2.90 -37.17
C LEU A 288 -2.73 -1.42 -37.16
N ASN A 289 -1.61 -1.07 -37.79
CA ASN A 289 -1.06 0.28 -37.87
C ASN A 289 -1.03 0.98 -36.49
N PRO A 290 -0.32 0.41 -35.52
CA PRO A 290 -0.36 0.87 -34.13
C PRO A 290 0.29 2.25 -33.96
N ASN A 291 -0.32 3.09 -33.13
CA ASN A 291 0.34 4.27 -32.56
C ASN A 291 1.21 3.82 -31.39
N LEU A 292 2.53 3.75 -31.60
CA LEU A 292 3.46 3.32 -30.57
C LEU A 292 3.62 4.39 -29.48
N TRP A 293 3.85 3.94 -28.25
CA TRP A 293 4.32 4.82 -27.18
C TRP A 293 5.77 5.18 -27.45
N TRP A 294 6.05 6.47 -27.49
CA TRP A 294 7.40 7.01 -27.63
C TRP A 294 7.76 7.88 -26.42
N PRO A 295 9.03 7.85 -25.96
CA PRO A 295 9.53 8.84 -25.02
C PRO A 295 9.35 10.25 -25.56
N TYR A 296 9.21 11.21 -24.64
CA TYR A 296 9.32 12.63 -24.98
C TYR A 296 10.59 12.89 -25.80
N LEU A 297 10.51 13.75 -26.82
CA LEU A 297 11.57 14.07 -27.80
C LEU A 297 11.88 13.01 -28.88
N MET A 298 11.28 11.82 -28.85
CA MET A 298 11.50 10.81 -29.91
C MET A 298 10.45 10.78 -31.02
N HIS A 299 9.31 11.44 -30.81
CA HIS A 299 8.17 11.42 -31.74
C HIS A 299 7.31 12.68 -31.57
N GLU A 300 6.58 13.06 -32.61
CA GLU A 300 5.65 14.22 -32.59
C GLU A 300 4.46 14.01 -31.64
N ASN A 301 4.08 12.75 -31.44
CA ASN A 301 3.04 12.33 -30.49
C ASN A 301 3.63 11.40 -29.43
N PRO A 302 4.40 11.92 -28.45
CA PRO A 302 5.01 11.12 -27.40
C PRO A 302 3.96 10.68 -26.39
N GLY A 303 4.24 9.59 -25.67
CA GLY A 303 3.39 9.18 -24.57
C GLY A 303 2.03 8.60 -24.98
N TYR A 304 1.85 8.16 -26.23
CA TYR A 304 0.58 7.58 -26.70
C TYR A 304 0.13 6.40 -25.84
N ARG A 305 -1.13 6.40 -25.42
CA ARG A 305 -1.71 5.34 -24.58
C ARG A 305 -3.07 4.91 -25.10
N TYR A 306 -3.21 3.62 -25.31
CA TYR A 306 -4.49 2.94 -25.44
C TYR A 306 -5.13 2.74 -24.06
N SER A 307 -6.41 2.40 -24.05
CA SER A 307 -7.12 1.93 -22.85
C SER A 307 -7.59 0.50 -23.05
N LEU A 308 -7.07 -0.44 -22.25
CA LEU A 308 -7.55 -1.81 -22.19
C LEU A 308 -8.71 -1.88 -21.18
N GLU A 309 -9.92 -2.01 -21.71
CA GLU A 309 -11.13 -2.30 -20.95
C GLU A 309 -11.23 -3.81 -20.73
N VAL A 310 -11.27 -4.24 -19.48
CA VAL A 310 -11.51 -5.63 -19.09
C VAL A 310 -12.86 -5.69 -18.39
N LYS A 311 -13.78 -6.50 -18.92
CA LYS A 311 -15.10 -6.75 -18.36
C LYS A 311 -15.21 -8.20 -17.94
N MET A 312 -15.51 -8.41 -16.66
CA MET A 312 -15.77 -9.71 -16.06
C MET A 312 -17.26 -9.82 -15.77
N GLN A 313 -17.87 -10.95 -16.15
CA GLN A 313 -19.23 -11.28 -15.78
C GLN A 313 -19.25 -12.60 -15.02
N ALA A 314 -19.97 -12.64 -13.91
CA ALA A 314 -20.15 -13.83 -13.08
C ALA A 314 -21.59 -13.93 -12.58
N GLN A 315 -21.92 -15.07 -11.97
CA GLN A 315 -23.16 -15.24 -11.23
C GLN A 315 -22.85 -15.72 -9.82
N VAL A 316 -23.41 -15.05 -8.82
CA VAL A 316 -23.33 -15.45 -7.41
C VAL A 316 -24.74 -15.55 -6.87
N ASN A 317 -25.13 -16.72 -6.36
CA ASN A 317 -26.49 -16.97 -5.85
C ASN A 317 -27.62 -16.61 -6.83
N GLY A 318 -27.38 -16.77 -8.14
CA GLY A 318 -28.34 -16.41 -9.20
C GLY A 318 -28.41 -14.92 -9.53
N VAL A 319 -27.63 -14.07 -8.85
CA VAL A 319 -27.51 -12.64 -9.14
C VAL A 319 -26.34 -12.43 -10.12
N PRO A 320 -26.55 -11.76 -11.26
CA PRO A 320 -25.47 -11.41 -12.17
C PRO A 320 -24.59 -10.31 -11.55
N LEU A 321 -23.27 -10.52 -11.61
CA LEU A 321 -22.26 -9.54 -11.20
C LEU A 321 -21.43 -9.14 -12.42
N GLU A 322 -21.12 -7.85 -12.52
CA GLU A 322 -20.22 -7.29 -13.51
C GLU A 322 -19.10 -6.52 -12.81
N ASP A 323 -17.86 -6.79 -13.19
CA ASP A 323 -16.70 -5.98 -12.81
C ASP A 323 -16.00 -5.44 -14.06
N VAL A 324 -15.62 -4.17 -14.01
CA VAL A 324 -15.00 -3.44 -15.11
C VAL A 324 -13.74 -2.77 -14.60
N TYR A 325 -12.64 -2.98 -15.30
CA TYR A 325 -11.37 -2.30 -15.03
C TYR A 325 -10.76 -1.73 -16.31
N MET A 326 -10.19 -0.52 -16.20
CA MET A 326 -9.56 0.20 -17.31
C MET A 326 -8.06 0.33 -17.06
N LEU A 327 -7.24 -0.38 -17.82
CA LEU A 327 -5.78 -0.33 -17.74
C LEU A 327 -5.21 0.43 -18.94
N PRO A 328 -4.51 1.58 -18.75
CA PRO A 328 -3.97 2.29 -19.90
C PRO A 328 -2.60 1.73 -20.34
N VAL A 329 -2.50 1.35 -21.61
CA VAL A 329 -1.39 0.58 -22.22
C VAL A 329 -0.63 1.44 -23.23
N GLY A 330 0.69 1.57 -23.06
CA GLY A 330 1.58 2.14 -24.08
C GLY A 330 2.28 1.00 -24.84
N ILE A 331 1.96 0.84 -26.13
CA ILE A 331 2.59 -0.21 -26.95
C ILE A 331 4.03 0.19 -27.26
N ARG A 332 4.99 -0.54 -26.69
CA ARG A 332 6.43 -0.30 -26.93
C ARG A 332 7.28 -1.52 -26.62
N THR A 333 8.41 -1.64 -27.31
CA THR A 333 9.44 -2.63 -27.00
C THR A 333 10.64 -1.97 -26.33
N VAL A 334 11.32 -2.72 -25.45
CA VAL A 334 12.58 -2.32 -24.82
C VAL A 334 13.57 -3.46 -25.05
N HIS A 335 14.74 -3.15 -25.59
CA HIS A 335 15.79 -4.13 -25.85
C HIS A 335 17.15 -3.52 -25.54
N VAL A 336 18.07 -4.32 -24.99
CA VAL A 336 19.44 -3.89 -24.69
C VAL A 336 20.39 -4.76 -25.49
N THR A 337 21.25 -4.15 -26.30
CA THR A 337 22.37 -4.82 -26.97
C THR A 337 23.64 -4.69 -26.12
N SER A 338 24.76 -5.22 -26.60
CA SER A 338 26.06 -5.02 -25.94
C SER A 338 26.48 -3.55 -25.82
N THR A 339 25.92 -2.66 -26.65
CA THR A 339 26.36 -1.25 -26.74
C THR A 339 25.23 -0.23 -26.78
N GLN A 340 23.97 -0.65 -26.86
CA GLN A 340 22.83 0.27 -27.06
C GLN A 340 21.63 -0.13 -26.22
N PHE A 341 20.91 0.90 -25.76
CA PHE A 341 19.55 0.77 -25.26
C PHE A 341 18.59 1.12 -26.40
N LEU A 342 17.64 0.25 -26.70
CA LEU A 342 16.69 0.41 -27.80
C LEU A 342 15.27 0.53 -27.27
N ILE A 343 14.54 1.52 -27.78
CA ILE A 343 13.08 1.64 -27.62
C ILE A 343 12.46 1.56 -29.01
N ASN A 344 11.52 0.63 -29.21
CA ASN A 344 10.89 0.38 -30.51
C ASN A 344 11.91 0.15 -31.64
N GLY A 345 13.01 -0.56 -31.33
CA GLY A 345 14.10 -0.82 -32.26
C GLY A 345 15.04 0.36 -32.56
N ARG A 346 14.77 1.57 -32.02
CA ARG A 346 15.61 2.76 -32.22
C ARG A 346 16.54 3.00 -31.03
N PRO A 347 17.82 3.39 -31.26
CA PRO A 347 18.72 3.80 -30.19
C PRO A 347 18.11 4.91 -29.33
N PHE A 348 18.15 4.71 -28.02
CA PHE A 348 17.71 5.65 -27.01
C PHE A 348 18.88 6.07 -26.13
N TYR A 349 18.91 7.35 -25.78
CA TYR A 349 19.88 7.92 -24.87
C TYR A 349 19.13 8.50 -23.67
N PHE A 350 19.63 8.26 -22.46
CA PHE A 350 19.06 8.86 -21.25
C PHE A 350 19.71 10.22 -21.01
N HIS A 351 18.93 11.29 -21.06
CA HIS A 351 19.37 12.67 -20.77
C HIS A 351 18.38 13.32 -19.80
N GLY A 352 18.40 12.85 -18.56
CA GLY A 352 17.49 13.26 -17.50
C GLY A 352 18.20 13.51 -16.18
N VAL A 353 17.42 13.49 -15.09
CA VAL A 353 17.88 13.77 -13.73
C VAL A 353 17.45 12.64 -12.78
N ASN A 354 18.17 12.48 -11.68
CA ASN A 354 17.68 11.74 -10.52
C ASN A 354 16.66 12.61 -9.77
N LYS A 355 15.71 12.00 -9.06
CA LYS A 355 14.67 12.72 -8.29
C LYS A 355 14.51 12.10 -6.91
N HIS A 356 14.01 12.90 -5.96
CA HIS A 356 13.49 12.46 -4.66
C HIS A 356 12.01 12.84 -4.52
N GLU A 357 11.27 12.10 -3.70
CA GLU A 357 9.97 12.51 -3.18
C GLU A 357 10.22 13.43 -1.97
N ASP A 358 10.56 14.69 -2.26
CA ASP A 358 10.86 15.75 -1.29
C ASP A 358 10.19 17.05 -1.77
N ALA A 359 9.51 17.75 -0.88
CA ALA A 359 8.76 18.96 -1.19
C ALA A 359 8.63 19.85 0.06
N ASP A 360 8.59 21.16 -0.16
CA ASP A 360 8.30 22.14 0.89
C ASP A 360 6.90 21.90 1.49
N VAL A 361 6.76 22.15 2.80
CA VAL A 361 5.52 22.01 3.57
C VAL A 361 4.50 23.11 3.27
#